data_AF-A0A6L8HEV0-F1
#
_entry.id   AF-A0A6L8HEV0-F1
#
_cell.length_a   1.000
_cell.length_b   1.000
_cell.length_c   1.000
_cell.angle_alpha   90.00
_cell.angle_beta   90.00
_cell.angle_gamma   90.00
#
_symmetry.space_group_name_H-M   'P 1'
#
loop_
_entity.id
_entity.type
_entity.pdbx_description
1 polymer ?
#
loop_
_entity_poly.entity_id
_entity_poly.type
_entity_poly.pdbx_seq_one_letter_code
_entity_poly.pdbx_strand_id
1 'polypeptide(L)' 'IYRVFYALFDGDTILVPHAFTKKTQKTPQKEIDTAKQRLRRMIHEHQSTRQKPGKRS' A
#
# COMPACT_ATOMS: atom_id res chain seq x y z
N ILE A 1 -19.87 5.80 3.11
CA ILE A 1 -18.83 5.29 4.04
C ILE A 1 -17.68 4.72 3.21
N TYR A 2 -16.44 5.08 3.51
CA TYR A 2 -15.24 4.56 2.84
C TYR A 2 -14.48 3.60 3.76
N ARG A 3 -13.70 2.70 3.17
CA ARG A 3 -12.75 1.83 3.87
C ARG A 3 -11.37 1.97 3.22
N VAL A 4 -10.34 2.03 4.05
CA VAL A 4 -8.95 2.19 3.62
C VAL A 4 -8.14 1.04 4.19
N PHE A 5 -7.36 0.39 3.35
CA PHE A 5 -6.30 -0.53 3.78
C PHE A 5 -5.02 0.25 3.97
N TYR A 6 -4.33 -0.01 5.09
CA TYR A 6 -3.02 0.55 5.39
C TYR A 6 -2.09 -0.54 5.93
N ALA A 7 -0.79 -0.31 5.81
CA ALA A 7 0.25 -1.14 6.41
C ALA A 7 1.35 -0.24 6.98
N LEU A 8 1.84 -0.57 8.17
CA LEU A 8 3.07 0.01 8.68
C LEU A 8 4.25 -0.63 7.94
N PHE A 9 5.12 0.21 7.39
CA PHE A 9 6.32 -0.16 6.68
C PHE A 9 7.49 0.56 7.35
N ASP A 10 8.49 -0.19 7.81
CA ASP A 10 9.72 0.37 8.38
C ASP A 10 9.56 1.49 9.42
N GLY A 11 8.76 1.25 10.47
CA GLY A 11 8.69 2.07 11.68
C GLY A 11 8.01 3.44 11.55
N ASP A 12 8.35 4.22 10.53
CA ASP A 12 7.90 5.60 10.32
C ASP A 12 7.04 5.77 9.06
N THR A 13 6.97 4.75 8.20
CA THR A 13 6.29 4.86 6.91
C THR A 13 4.94 4.13 6.96
N ILE A 14 3.87 4.80 6.54
CA ILE A 14 2.55 4.19 6.39
C ILE A 14 2.22 4.07 4.92
N LEU A 15 2.00 2.85 4.45
CA LEU A 15 1.57 2.57 3.08
C LEU A 15 0.05 2.47 3.02
N VAL A 16 -0.56 3.20 2.09
CA VAL A 16 -2.00 3.18 1.84
C VAL A 16 -2.25 2.60 0.45
N PRO A 17 -2.23 1.27 0.29
CA PRO A 17 -2.29 0.64 -1.03
C PRO A 17 -3.66 0.77 -1.72
N HIS A 18 -4.75 0.88 -0.95
CA HIS A 18 -6.09 0.84 -1.52
C HIS A 18 -7.15 1.46 -0.61
N ALA A 19 -8.06 2.22 -1.21
CA ALA A 19 -9.27 2.75 -0.58
C ALA A 19 -10.45 2.51 -1.51
N PHE A 20 -11.63 2.22 -0.94
CA PHE A 20 -12.84 1.93 -1.70
C PHE A 20 -14.11 2.39 -0.97
N THR A 21 -15.16 2.64 -1.74
CA THR A 21 -16.50 2.92 -1.20
C THR A 21 -17.11 1.64 -0.66
N LYS A 22 -17.49 1.62 0.61
CA LYS A 22 -18.14 0.46 1.23
C LYS A 22 -19.54 0.27 0.65
N LYS A 23 -19.73 -0.81 -0.12
CA LYS A 23 -21.05 -1.20 -0.67
C LYS A 23 -21.78 -2.25 0.16
N THR A 24 -21.04 -3.08 0.90
CA THR A 24 -21.58 -4.17 1.72
C THR A 24 -20.94 -4.16 3.11
N GLN A 25 -21.56 -4.85 4.07
CA GLN A 25 -21.03 -4.91 5.44
C GLN A 25 -19.70 -5.68 5.50
N LYS A 26 -19.62 -6.84 4.83
CA LYS A 26 -18.39 -7.63 4.71
C LYS A 26 -17.48 -7.02 3.67
N THR A 27 -16.18 -7.02 3.93
CA THR A 27 -15.19 -6.54 2.96
C THR A 27 -15.09 -7.55 1.81
N PRO A 28 -15.34 -7.15 0.55
CA PRO A 28 -15.23 -8.08 -0.56
C PRO A 28 -13.80 -8.56 -0.76
N GLN A 29 -13.62 -9.85 -1.07
CA GLN A 29 -12.31 -10.47 -1.25
C GLN A 29 -11.49 -9.77 -2.35
N LYS A 30 -12.14 -9.34 -3.44
CA LYS A 30 -11.52 -8.59 -4.54
C LYS A 30 -10.80 -7.32 -4.07
N GLU A 31 -11.35 -6.59 -3.09
CA GLU A 31 -10.71 -5.36 -2.58
C GLU A 31 -9.48 -5.70 -1.74
N ILE A 32 -9.51 -6.82 -1.00
CA ILE A 32 -8.37 -7.35 -0.25
C ILE A 32 -7.24 -7.77 -1.19
N ASP A 33 -7.57 -8.49 -2.26
CA ASP A 33 -6.59 -8.98 -3.23
C ASP A 33 -5.94 -7.82 -3.98
N THR A 34 -6.74 -6.80 -4.36
CA THR A 34 -6.25 -5.56 -4.95
C THR A 34 -5.29 -4.82 -4.01
N ALA A 35 -5.63 -4.72 -2.73
CA ALA A 35 -4.77 -4.10 -1.73
C ALA A 35 -3.44 -4.85 -1.57
N LYS A 36 -3.46 -6.18 -1.51
CA LYS A 36 -2.24 -7.02 -1.42
C LYS A 36 -1.34 -6.87 -2.63
N GLN A 37 -1.90 -6.87 -3.84
CA GLN A 37 -1.13 -6.69 -5.07
C GLN A 37 -0.41 -5.34 -5.09
N ARG A 38 -1.12 -4.26 -4.74
CA ARG A 38 -0.56 -2.90 -4.70
C ARG A 38 0.48 -2.74 -3.58
N LEU A 39 0.23 -3.33 -2.42
CA LEU A 39 1.18 -3.30 -1.30
C LEU A 39 2.53 -3.93 -1.68
N ARG A 40 2.52 -5.10 -2.34
CA ARG A 40 3.76 -5.75 -2.81
C ARG A 40 4.56 -4.84 -3.75
N ARG A 41 3.86 -4.12 -4.65
CA ARG A 41 4.49 -3.18 -5.56
C ARG A 41 5.12 -2.00 -4.81
N MET A 42 4.39 -1.41 -3.85
CA MET A 42 4.90 -0.29 -3.04
C MET A 42 6.11 -0.70 -2.19
N ILE A 43 6.10 -1.91 -1.61
CA ILE A 43 7.25 -2.45 -0.87
C ILE A 43 8.46 -2.58 -1.78
N HIS A 44 8.29 -3.14 -2.99
CA HIS A 44 9.38 -3.28 -3.96
C HIS A 44 9.94 -1.92 -4.40
N GLU A 45 9.06 -0.96 -4.70
CA GLU A 45 9.44 0.41 -5.04
C GLU A 45 10.25 1.05 -3.90
N HIS A 46 9.80 0.95 -2.65
CA HIS A 46 10.52 1.52 -1.50
C HIS A 46 11.86 0.85 -1.19
N GLN A 47 11.98 -0.46 -1.39
CA GLN A 47 13.25 -1.18 -1.27
C GLN A 47 14.24 -0.71 -2.35
N SER A 48 13.76 -0.44 -3.56
CA SER A 48 14.59 0.05 -4.67
C SER A 48 15.02 1.51 -4.50
N THR A 49 14.18 2.36 -3.90
CA THR A 49 14.51 3.77 -3.66
C THR A 49 15.49 3.95 -2.50
N ARG A 50 15.46 3.06 -1.49
CA ARG A 50 16.42 3.11 -0.37
C ARG A 50 17.83 2.64 -0.75
N GLN A 51 17.98 1.85 -1.82
CA GLN A 51 19.29 1.36 -2.28
C GLN A 51 20.03 2.30 -3.25
N LYS A 52 19.50 3.49 -3.57
CA LYS A 52 20.23 4.48 -4.38
C LYS A 52 20.84 5.59 -3.51
N PRO A 53 22.08 5.46 -3.03
CA PRO A 53 22.83 6.62 -2.58
C PRO A 53 23.25 7.43 -3.83
N GLY A 54 22.79 8.68 -3.91
CA GLY A 54 23.38 9.68 -4.80
C GLY A 54 22.89 9.70 -6.25
N LYS A 55 21.91 10.57 -6.53
CA LYS A 55 21.93 11.37 -7.77
C LYS A 55 21.28 12.72 -7.51
N ARG A 56 22.04 13.62 -6.85
CA ARG A 56 21.91 15.06 -7.03
C ARG A 56 23.04 15.45 -7.98
N SER A 57 22.70 15.74 -9.23
CA SER A 57 23.51 16.56 -10.13
C SER A 57 22.87 17.94 -10.18
#